data_AF-A0A7J4I9H1-F1
#
_entry.id   AF-A0A7J4I9H1-F1
#
_cell.length_a   1.000
_cell.length_b   1.000
_cell.length_c   1.000
_cell.angle_alpha   90.00
_cell.angle_beta   90.00
_cell.angle_gamma   90.00
#
_symmetry.space_group_name_H-M   'P 1'
#
loop_
_entity.id
_entity.type
_entity.pdbx_description
1 polymer ?
#
loop_
_entity_poly.entity_id
_entity_poly.type
_entity_poly.pdbx_seq_one_letter_code
_entity_poly.pdbx_strand_id
1 'polypeptide(L)'
;MKADGTYTVPISGLKSSSVYTWHVTVSDGMDTVEEEFTFTTEAVAPVVSEVLPVDGDRYVPVSQGFLRFHLRDPQNDLMSYTVETSPHIGSGSGSGVGEGDISVPISGLEVMTEYRWFVNVTDGVNPTSEVFWFRTEPLMVFDPFAEGWEYRKMITVNHTMVADDLEYFPVLLDITDNDLKDKAQEDGDDILFMNGAGVATRVYHELEEFDGSSGRLVAWVNVSSLSSSVDTSLYLYYGNLDSDNQQCPEKTWDSHYLAVWHMDDATDSTIEDSTFNNYKGTKIASNEPAEIYGKVGKSQDFDGANDHIDFINPVIPLGTKTISFWLKIDVTAGDYWFLVNGDIHSNLLSGTGFYTYTPNKLGILIGNGAEPDYFMKLRGTDAVDIPDSTYYHYYYASYDGTTLKLAIDAGTPKITTIKSGTEAQPSNNLIFGRCVDNYPYNLNGQLDEIRISDICRDPNWISAEYNNMNNFNLFISVGPEETHP
;
A
#
# COMPACT_ATOMS: atom_id res chain seq x y z
N MET A 1 27.21 31.98 -51.57
CA MET A 1 26.12 31.11 -52.05
C MET A 1 26.18 29.81 -51.25
N LYS A 2 25.05 29.35 -50.72
CA LYS A 2 24.98 28.03 -50.09
C LYS A 2 24.64 26.98 -51.18
N ALA A 3 24.98 25.71 -50.97
CA ALA A 3 24.75 24.65 -51.94
C ALA A 3 23.28 24.22 -51.98
N ASP A 4 22.86 23.41 -52.95
CA ASP A 4 21.52 22.83 -52.93
C ASP A 4 21.36 21.88 -51.74
N GLY A 5 20.25 22.00 -51.01
CA GLY A 5 20.00 21.16 -49.84
C GLY A 5 18.91 21.70 -48.91
N THR A 6 18.70 20.98 -47.81
CA THR A 6 17.74 21.37 -46.76
C THR A 6 18.42 22.27 -45.74
N TYR A 7 17.74 23.36 -45.40
CA TYR A 7 18.19 24.32 -44.40
C TYR A 7 17.18 24.42 -43.26
N THR A 8 17.67 24.39 -42.03
CA THR A 8 16.83 24.51 -40.82
C THR A 8 17.15 25.80 -40.10
N VAL A 9 16.12 26.51 -39.65
CA VAL A 9 16.23 27.72 -38.82
C VAL A 9 15.60 27.42 -37.46
N PRO A 10 16.34 27.51 -36.34
CA PRO A 10 15.75 27.36 -35.02
C PRO A 10 14.85 28.56 -34.72
N ILE A 11 13.67 28.28 -34.17
CA ILE A 11 12.71 29.29 -33.70
C ILE A 11 12.50 29.13 -32.20
N SER A 12 12.30 30.24 -31.50
CA SER A 12 12.00 30.29 -30.06
C SER A 12 11.14 31.51 -29.75
N GLY A 13 10.51 31.55 -28.58
CA GLY A 13 9.68 32.68 -28.15
C GLY A 13 8.36 32.83 -28.92
N LEU A 14 7.82 31.73 -29.45
CA LEU A 14 6.50 31.71 -30.06
C LEU A 14 5.41 31.85 -28.99
N LYS A 15 4.37 32.61 -29.30
CA LYS A 15 3.15 32.79 -28.50
C LYS A 15 2.13 31.73 -28.93
N SER A 16 1.31 31.23 -28.03
CA SER A 16 0.19 30.32 -28.33
C SER A 16 -0.87 31.00 -29.19
N SER A 17 -1.72 30.21 -29.85
CA SER A 17 -2.85 30.67 -30.69
C SER A 17 -2.48 31.76 -31.70
N SER A 18 -1.21 31.80 -32.11
CA SER A 18 -0.66 32.88 -32.92
C SER A 18 -0.24 32.33 -34.26
N VAL A 19 -0.69 33.00 -35.32
CA VAL A 19 -0.24 32.69 -36.67
C VAL A 19 1.11 33.35 -36.89
N TYR A 20 2.11 32.53 -37.15
CA TYR A 20 3.44 32.99 -37.53
C TYR A 20 3.60 32.82 -39.02
N THR A 21 3.96 33.92 -39.68
CA THR A 21 4.35 33.93 -41.08
C THR A 21 5.86 34.08 -41.16
N TRP A 22 6.49 33.28 -42.01
CA TRP A 22 7.91 33.42 -42.32
C TRP A 22 8.13 33.42 -43.82
N HIS A 23 9.11 34.22 -44.25
CA HIS A 23 9.44 34.44 -45.65
C HIS A 23 10.81 33.84 -45.95
N VAL A 24 10.92 33.21 -47.11
CA VAL A 24 12.18 32.67 -47.63
C VAL A 24 12.53 33.39 -48.90
N THR A 25 13.61 34.17 -48.87
CA THR A 25 14.20 34.76 -50.07
C THR A 25 15.43 33.96 -50.47
N VAL A 26 15.45 33.44 -51.70
CA VAL A 26 16.60 32.74 -52.29
C VAL A 26 17.05 33.49 -53.55
N SER A 27 18.35 33.71 -53.70
CA SER A 27 18.92 34.33 -54.90
C SER A 27 20.22 33.64 -55.30
N ASP A 28 20.41 33.48 -56.61
CA ASP A 28 21.65 33.00 -57.22
C ASP A 28 22.57 34.15 -57.70
N GLY A 29 22.18 35.40 -57.42
CA GLY A 29 22.89 36.61 -57.83
C GLY A 29 22.45 37.18 -59.18
N MET A 30 21.58 36.50 -59.92
CA MET A 30 20.94 37.00 -61.15
C MET A 30 19.42 37.09 -60.98
N ASP A 31 18.82 36.05 -60.38
CA ASP A 31 17.39 35.94 -60.12
C ASP A 31 17.14 35.79 -58.61
N THR A 32 15.94 36.18 -58.17
CA THR A 32 15.49 36.09 -56.78
C THR A 32 14.08 35.52 -56.73
N VAL A 33 13.86 34.56 -55.83
CA VAL A 33 12.56 33.97 -55.54
C VAL A 33 12.22 34.19 -54.07
N GLU A 34 10.98 34.56 -53.80
CA GLU A 34 10.44 34.73 -52.45
C GLU A 34 9.22 33.84 -52.26
N GLU A 35 9.18 33.09 -51.18
CA GLU A 35 8.06 32.23 -50.79
C GLU A 35 7.64 32.53 -49.34
N GLU A 36 6.34 32.41 -49.06
CA GLU A 36 5.75 32.67 -47.74
C GLU A 36 5.11 31.40 -47.18
N PHE A 37 5.36 31.13 -45.90
CA PHE A 37 4.81 30.00 -45.18
C PHE A 37 4.20 30.44 -43.85
N THR A 38 3.12 29.78 -43.44
CA THR A 38 2.44 30.07 -42.18
C THR A 38 2.24 28.82 -41.33
N PHE A 39 2.26 28.98 -40.02
CA PHE A 39 1.84 27.95 -39.06
C PHE A 39 1.17 28.60 -37.85
N THR A 40 0.38 27.82 -37.11
CA THR A 40 -0.33 28.27 -35.90
C THR A 40 0.10 27.42 -34.72
N THR A 41 0.43 28.07 -33.61
CA THR A 41 0.74 27.41 -32.33
C THR A 41 -0.53 26.99 -31.60
N GLU A 42 -0.51 25.84 -30.92
CA GLU A 42 -1.68 25.33 -30.19
C GLU A 42 -2.02 26.20 -28.96
N ALA A 43 -3.31 26.29 -28.65
CA ALA A 43 -3.80 26.79 -27.38
C ALA A 43 -3.62 25.71 -26.31
N VAL A 44 -3.14 26.05 -25.12
CA VAL A 44 -3.07 25.10 -23.99
C VAL A 44 -3.88 25.71 -22.85
N ALA A 45 -4.76 24.92 -22.26
CA ALA A 45 -5.58 25.37 -21.15
C ALA A 45 -4.76 25.35 -19.83
N PRO A 46 -5.17 26.15 -18.83
CA PRO A 46 -4.60 26.08 -17.48
C PRO A 46 -4.67 24.68 -16.88
N VAL A 47 -3.70 24.33 -16.04
CA VAL A 47 -3.59 23.02 -15.37
C VAL A 47 -3.82 23.18 -13.88
N VAL A 48 -4.67 22.31 -13.33
CA VAL A 48 -4.87 22.12 -11.88
C VAL A 48 -4.11 20.86 -11.46
N SER A 49 -3.33 20.94 -10.39
CA SER A 49 -2.51 19.82 -9.90
C SER A 49 -2.29 19.93 -8.38
N GLU A 50 -1.57 18.96 -7.79
CA GLU A 50 -1.16 18.98 -6.36
C GLU A 50 -2.31 19.30 -5.40
N VAL A 51 -3.42 18.57 -5.53
CA VAL A 51 -4.65 18.82 -4.78
C VAL A 51 -4.61 18.26 -3.36
N LEU A 52 -5.20 18.98 -2.41
CA LEU A 52 -5.38 18.56 -1.02
C LEU A 52 -6.80 18.95 -0.53
N PRO A 53 -7.62 18.01 -0.01
CA PRO A 53 -7.39 16.56 -0.01
C PRO A 53 -7.12 16.00 -1.41
N VAL A 54 -6.37 14.90 -1.49
CA VAL A 54 -6.11 14.22 -2.77
C VAL A 54 -7.45 13.77 -3.36
N ASP A 55 -7.56 13.68 -4.69
CA ASP A 55 -8.81 13.15 -5.27
C ASP A 55 -9.05 11.72 -4.81
N GLY A 56 -10.25 11.47 -4.28
CA GLY A 56 -10.64 10.21 -3.69
C GLY A 56 -10.11 9.93 -2.29
N ASP A 57 -9.54 10.94 -1.62
CA ASP A 57 -9.04 10.80 -0.26
C ASP A 57 -10.17 10.42 0.70
N ARG A 58 -9.91 9.44 1.56
CA ARG A 58 -10.88 8.95 2.55
C ARG A 58 -10.34 9.22 3.94
N TYR A 59 -11.26 9.39 4.89
CA TYR A 59 -10.95 9.66 6.29
C TYR A 59 -10.20 10.98 6.50
N VAL A 60 -10.58 12.01 5.73
CA VAL A 60 -10.08 13.37 5.95
C VAL A 60 -10.55 13.85 7.33
N PRO A 61 -9.65 14.37 8.19
CA PRO A 61 -10.05 14.87 9.50
C PRO A 61 -11.13 15.93 9.39
N VAL A 62 -12.14 15.88 10.24
CA VAL A 62 -13.17 16.94 10.31
C VAL A 62 -12.60 18.29 10.74
N SER A 63 -11.35 18.31 11.22
CA SER A 63 -10.56 19.51 11.52
C SER A 63 -9.90 20.16 10.29
N GLN A 64 -9.97 19.55 9.10
CA GLN A 64 -9.44 20.11 7.86
C GLN A 64 -10.11 21.46 7.57
N GLY A 65 -9.29 22.52 7.53
CA GLY A 65 -9.79 23.90 7.42
C GLY A 65 -9.67 24.52 6.01
N PHE A 66 -9.12 23.80 5.04
CA PHE A 66 -8.91 24.32 3.68
C PHE A 66 -8.85 23.23 2.61
N LEU A 67 -9.17 23.61 1.37
CA LEU A 67 -8.81 22.90 0.14
C LEU A 67 -7.59 23.58 -0.47
N ARG A 68 -6.67 22.84 -1.08
CA ARG A 68 -5.50 23.38 -1.78
C ARG A 68 -5.35 22.76 -3.16
N PHE A 69 -4.87 23.54 -4.11
CA PHE A 69 -4.45 23.08 -5.44
C PHE A 69 -3.39 24.02 -6.01
N HIS A 70 -2.53 23.47 -6.86
CA HIS A 70 -1.54 24.21 -7.62
C HIS A 70 -2.11 24.59 -9.00
N LEU A 71 -2.09 25.88 -9.32
CA LEU A 71 -2.45 26.40 -10.63
C LEU A 71 -1.19 26.67 -11.44
N ARG A 72 -1.18 26.17 -12.67
CA ARG A 72 -0.12 26.47 -13.64
C ARG A 72 -0.72 26.75 -14.99
N ASP A 73 -0.23 27.81 -15.63
CA ASP A 73 -0.50 28.09 -17.02
C ASP A 73 0.79 27.90 -17.84
N PRO A 74 0.84 27.00 -18.84
CA PRO A 74 2.06 26.76 -19.62
C PRO A 74 2.57 27.98 -20.38
N GLN A 75 1.70 28.96 -20.65
CA GLN A 75 2.03 30.23 -21.29
C GLN A 75 2.43 31.31 -20.28
N ASN A 76 2.28 31.02 -18.98
CA ASN A 76 2.48 31.93 -17.87
C ASN A 76 1.52 33.14 -17.94
N ASP A 77 0.32 32.91 -18.50
CA ASP A 77 -0.77 33.89 -18.52
C ASP A 77 -1.44 33.98 -17.13
N LEU A 78 -2.08 35.12 -16.86
CA LEU A 78 -2.85 35.29 -15.62
C LEU A 78 -4.20 34.59 -15.74
N MET A 79 -4.54 33.81 -14.71
CA MET A 79 -5.74 32.99 -14.66
C MET A 79 -6.83 33.61 -13.77
N SER A 80 -8.06 33.17 -13.96
CA SER A 80 -9.15 33.33 -13.00
C SER A 80 -9.68 31.95 -12.62
N TYR A 81 -10.06 31.76 -11.37
CA TYR A 81 -10.59 30.50 -10.89
C TYR A 81 -11.84 30.69 -10.01
N THR A 82 -12.65 29.65 -9.92
CA THR A 82 -13.73 29.48 -8.96
C THR A 82 -13.67 28.09 -8.34
N VAL A 83 -14.03 27.99 -7.07
CA VAL A 83 -14.15 26.74 -6.32
C VAL A 83 -15.50 26.70 -5.63
N GLU A 84 -16.26 25.64 -5.88
CA GLU A 84 -17.55 25.36 -5.24
C GLU A 84 -17.51 23.97 -4.59
N THR A 85 -18.30 23.76 -3.53
CA THR A 85 -18.34 22.50 -2.77
C THR A 85 -19.77 21.95 -2.66
N SER A 86 -19.89 20.62 -2.59
CA SER A 86 -21.15 19.89 -2.41
C SER A 86 -20.93 18.62 -1.57
N PRO A 87 -21.53 18.49 -0.36
CA PRO A 87 -22.30 19.51 0.36
C PRO A 87 -21.51 20.81 0.58
N HIS A 88 -22.22 21.92 0.79
CA HIS A 88 -21.57 23.22 0.89
C HIS A 88 -20.83 23.38 2.22
N ILE A 89 -19.49 23.45 2.14
CA ILE A 89 -18.57 23.65 3.27
C ILE A 89 -17.65 24.85 3.07
N GLY A 90 -17.77 25.52 1.93
CA GLY A 90 -16.95 26.68 1.55
C GLY A 90 -16.95 26.90 0.04
N SER A 91 -16.34 28.01 -0.38
CA SER A 91 -16.15 28.37 -1.79
C SER A 91 -15.01 29.38 -1.90
N GLY A 92 -14.39 29.47 -3.07
CA GLY A 92 -13.28 30.41 -3.33
C GLY A 92 -13.30 30.95 -4.75
N SER A 93 -12.71 32.11 -4.98
CA SER A 93 -12.53 32.64 -6.33
C SER A 93 -11.37 33.62 -6.37
N GLY A 94 -10.67 33.68 -7.49
CA GLY A 94 -9.61 34.65 -7.76
C GLY A 94 -9.59 35.07 -9.22
N SER A 95 -9.12 36.28 -9.49
CA SER A 95 -8.99 36.81 -10.85
C SER A 95 -7.63 37.46 -11.02
N GLY A 96 -6.98 37.23 -12.16
CA GLY A 96 -5.66 37.78 -12.44
C GLY A 96 -4.56 37.15 -11.57
N VAL A 97 -4.69 35.86 -11.24
CA VAL A 97 -3.72 35.12 -10.44
C VAL A 97 -2.64 34.51 -11.34
N GLY A 98 -1.39 34.55 -10.92
CA GLY A 98 -0.30 33.84 -11.59
C GLY A 98 -0.24 32.36 -11.18
N GLU A 99 0.77 31.66 -11.69
CA GLU A 99 1.12 30.31 -11.23
C GLU A 99 1.40 30.28 -9.73
N GLY A 100 0.88 29.26 -9.04
CA GLY A 100 1.08 29.06 -7.62
C GLY A 100 -0.02 28.31 -6.91
N ASP A 101 0.16 28.15 -5.60
CA ASP A 101 -0.76 27.43 -4.73
C ASP A 101 -1.93 28.31 -4.29
N ILE A 102 -3.13 27.76 -4.45
CA ILE A 102 -4.37 28.36 -3.99
C ILE A 102 -4.88 27.59 -2.79
N SER A 103 -5.24 28.29 -1.72
CA SER A 103 -5.92 27.74 -0.54
C SER A 103 -7.31 28.34 -0.38
N VAL A 104 -8.33 27.48 -0.33
CA VAL A 104 -9.74 27.86 -0.15
C VAL A 104 -10.22 27.40 1.23
N PRO A 105 -10.63 28.31 2.13
CA PRO A 105 -11.08 27.92 3.46
C PRO A 105 -12.38 27.12 3.40
N ILE A 106 -12.46 26.06 4.22
CA ILE A 106 -13.66 25.24 4.42
C ILE A 106 -13.95 25.07 5.92
N SER A 107 -15.19 24.73 6.27
CA SER A 107 -15.61 24.47 7.64
C SER A 107 -16.92 23.68 7.68
N GLY A 108 -17.29 23.15 8.85
CA GLY A 108 -18.57 22.44 9.01
C GLY A 108 -18.58 21.04 8.39
N LEU A 109 -17.42 20.38 8.37
CA LEU A 109 -17.30 18.98 7.97
C LEU A 109 -18.05 18.08 8.96
N GLU A 110 -18.96 17.27 8.43
CA GLU A 110 -19.66 16.21 9.14
C GLU A 110 -18.83 14.92 9.03
N VAL A 111 -18.91 14.02 10.01
CA VAL A 111 -18.21 12.72 9.97
C VAL A 111 -18.80 11.81 8.89
N MET A 112 -18.02 10.86 8.37
CA MET A 112 -18.45 9.87 7.36
C MET A 112 -19.11 10.43 6.09
N THR A 113 -18.90 11.70 5.77
CA THR A 113 -19.60 12.42 4.71
C THR A 113 -18.70 12.62 3.49
N GLU A 114 -19.22 12.29 2.30
CA GLU A 114 -18.55 12.58 1.02
C GLU A 114 -18.78 14.04 0.63
N TYR A 115 -17.69 14.73 0.31
CA TYR A 115 -17.68 16.09 -0.23
C TYR A 115 -17.06 16.08 -1.62
N ARG A 116 -17.69 16.77 -2.55
CA ARG A 116 -17.17 17.07 -3.89
C ARG A 116 -16.83 18.53 -3.99
N TRP A 117 -15.77 18.87 -4.70
CA TRP A 117 -15.39 20.23 -4.99
C TRP A 117 -15.01 20.42 -6.45
N PHE A 118 -15.45 21.54 -7.01
CA PHE A 118 -15.43 21.84 -8.43
C PHE A 118 -14.49 23.02 -8.65
N VAL A 119 -13.41 22.82 -9.39
CA VAL A 119 -12.44 23.87 -9.71
C VAL A 119 -12.60 24.24 -11.18
N ASN A 120 -13.09 25.46 -11.45
CA ASN A 120 -13.15 26.00 -12.81
C ASN A 120 -12.10 27.09 -12.96
N VAL A 121 -11.25 27.00 -13.98
CA VAL A 121 -10.13 27.90 -14.26
C VAL A 121 -10.20 28.41 -15.70
N THR A 122 -9.77 29.64 -15.95
CA THR A 122 -9.59 30.15 -17.32
C THR A 122 -8.48 31.21 -17.38
N ASP A 123 -7.72 31.22 -18.47
CA ASP A 123 -6.78 32.29 -18.86
C ASP A 123 -7.47 33.46 -19.62
N GLY A 124 -8.81 33.42 -19.74
CA GLY A 124 -9.62 34.35 -20.52
C GLY A 124 -9.93 33.87 -21.95
N VAL A 125 -9.31 32.78 -22.41
CA VAL A 125 -9.50 32.17 -23.73
C VAL A 125 -9.89 30.70 -23.61
N ASN A 126 -9.15 29.93 -22.82
CA ASN A 126 -9.26 28.50 -22.62
C ASN A 126 -9.74 28.19 -21.19
N PRO A 127 -10.85 27.46 -21.01
CA PRO A 127 -11.28 26.99 -19.71
C PRO A 127 -10.80 25.58 -19.40
N THR A 128 -10.57 25.29 -18.12
CA THR A 128 -10.35 23.96 -17.54
C THR A 128 -11.29 23.77 -16.35
N SER A 129 -11.90 22.59 -16.25
CA SER A 129 -12.81 22.24 -15.16
C SER A 129 -12.43 20.87 -14.60
N GLU A 130 -12.13 20.82 -13.31
CA GLU A 130 -11.80 19.59 -12.60
C GLU A 130 -12.79 19.37 -11.45
N VAL A 131 -13.05 18.10 -11.14
CA VAL A 131 -13.88 17.69 -10.00
C VAL A 131 -13.07 16.74 -9.15
N PHE A 132 -13.03 17.04 -7.86
CA PHE A 132 -12.36 16.24 -6.87
C PHE A 132 -13.33 15.85 -5.78
N TRP A 133 -13.08 14.74 -5.09
CA TRP A 133 -13.88 14.34 -3.95
C TRP A 133 -13.05 13.80 -2.80
N PHE A 134 -13.60 13.88 -1.59
CA PHE A 134 -13.04 13.25 -0.41
C PHE A 134 -14.14 12.82 0.56
N ARG A 135 -13.85 11.89 1.47
CA ARG A 135 -14.75 11.48 2.56
C ARG A 135 -14.10 11.75 3.90
N THR A 136 -14.86 12.27 4.86
CA THR A 136 -14.35 12.56 6.22
C THR A 136 -14.24 11.31 7.10
N GLU A 137 -13.40 11.39 8.14
CA GLU A 137 -13.22 10.32 9.13
C GLU A 137 -14.49 10.05 9.96
N PRO A 138 -14.64 8.85 10.54
CA PRO A 138 -15.73 8.57 11.45
C PRO A 138 -15.49 9.21 12.83
N LEU A 139 -16.51 9.23 13.69
CA LEU A 139 -16.42 9.85 15.02
C LEU A 139 -15.30 9.25 15.88
N MET A 140 -14.19 9.95 16.10
CA MET A 140 -13.01 9.32 16.72
C MET A 140 -13.05 9.22 18.23
N VAL A 141 -13.77 10.08 18.95
CA VAL A 141 -13.83 10.06 20.42
C VAL A 141 -15.28 10.10 20.88
N PHE A 142 -15.73 9.00 21.49
CA PHE A 142 -17.11 8.84 21.93
C PHE A 142 -17.23 7.68 22.92
N ASP A 143 -18.39 7.55 23.55
CA ASP A 143 -18.77 6.37 24.34
C ASP A 143 -19.67 5.48 23.47
N PRO A 144 -19.22 4.28 23.05
CA PRO A 144 -20.04 3.43 22.19
C PRO A 144 -21.38 3.03 22.80
N PHE A 145 -21.45 2.93 24.13
CA PHE A 145 -22.71 2.67 24.82
C PHE A 145 -23.73 3.80 24.64
N ALA A 146 -23.28 5.05 24.50
CA ALA A 146 -24.15 6.18 24.19
C ALA A 146 -24.61 6.21 22.71
N GLU A 147 -23.90 5.49 21.84
CA GLU A 147 -24.16 5.41 20.40
C GLU A 147 -24.87 4.10 19.98
N GLY A 148 -25.34 3.30 20.95
CA GLY A 148 -26.21 2.14 20.70
C GLY A 148 -25.54 0.76 20.77
N TRP A 149 -24.23 0.68 21.03
CA TRP A 149 -23.62 -0.60 21.40
C TRP A 149 -24.16 -1.07 22.76
N GLU A 150 -24.36 -2.37 22.92
CA GLU A 150 -24.94 -2.96 24.14
C GLU A 150 -23.92 -3.75 24.97
N TYR A 151 -22.88 -4.28 24.32
CA TYR A 151 -21.91 -5.20 24.91
C TYR A 151 -20.47 -4.77 24.63
N ARG A 152 -19.57 -5.10 25.55
CA ARG A 152 -18.12 -5.01 25.29
C ARG A 152 -17.34 -6.14 25.95
N LYS A 153 -16.12 -6.38 25.49
CA LYS A 153 -15.12 -7.25 26.13
C LYS A 153 -13.79 -6.52 26.21
N MET A 154 -13.12 -6.62 27.35
CA MET A 154 -11.76 -6.12 27.48
C MET A 154 -10.78 -7.07 26.79
N ILE A 155 -9.89 -6.53 25.98
CA ILE A 155 -8.75 -7.24 25.39
C ILE A 155 -7.50 -6.77 26.12
N THR A 156 -6.65 -7.72 26.52
CA THR A 156 -5.38 -7.43 27.19
C THR A 156 -4.24 -7.99 26.36
N VAL A 157 -3.35 -7.11 25.91
CA VAL A 157 -2.08 -7.46 25.29
C VAL A 157 -1.02 -7.56 26.38
N ASN A 158 -0.40 -8.72 26.48
CA ASN A 158 0.60 -9.05 27.48
C ASN A 158 1.96 -8.41 27.15
N HIS A 159 2.40 -7.48 27.98
CA HIS A 159 3.66 -6.75 27.75
C HIS A 159 4.89 -7.64 27.76
N THR A 160 4.85 -8.81 28.42
CA THR A 160 6.00 -9.73 28.46
C THR A 160 6.32 -10.37 27.11
N MET A 161 5.40 -10.24 26.14
CA MET A 161 5.58 -10.70 24.76
C MET A 161 6.03 -9.57 23.81
N VAL A 162 6.20 -8.35 24.34
CA VAL A 162 6.57 -7.13 23.62
C VAL A 162 7.94 -6.66 24.15
N ALA A 163 8.96 -6.67 23.29
CA ALA A 163 10.35 -6.48 23.72
C ALA A 163 10.74 -5.00 23.95
N ASP A 164 10.03 -4.07 23.32
CA ASP A 164 10.20 -2.62 23.44
C ASP A 164 8.87 -1.92 23.16
N ASP A 165 8.72 -0.66 23.57
CA ASP A 165 7.49 0.08 23.32
C ASP A 165 7.31 0.30 21.81
N LEU A 166 6.13 -0.05 21.27
CA LEU A 166 5.81 0.06 19.85
C LEU A 166 4.67 1.06 19.62
N GLU A 167 4.71 1.78 18.51
CA GLU A 167 3.66 2.72 18.11
C GLU A 167 2.95 2.25 16.84
N TYR A 168 1.63 2.45 16.76
CA TYR A 168 0.80 2.10 15.60
C TYR A 168 0.95 0.64 15.15
N PHE A 169 1.01 -0.29 16.10
CA PHE A 169 1.24 -1.71 15.83
C PHE A 169 -0.08 -2.44 15.52
N PRO A 170 -0.22 -3.10 14.35
CA PRO A 170 -1.39 -3.93 14.04
C PRO A 170 -1.38 -5.22 14.86
N VAL A 171 -2.31 -5.31 15.81
CA VAL A 171 -2.50 -6.48 16.66
C VAL A 171 -3.53 -7.42 16.04
N LEU A 172 -3.15 -8.68 15.80
CA LEU A 172 -4.06 -9.76 15.41
C LEU A 172 -4.93 -10.18 16.60
N LEU A 173 -6.23 -10.27 16.38
CA LEU A 173 -7.21 -10.95 17.22
C LEU A 173 -7.83 -12.11 16.44
N ASP A 174 -7.41 -13.35 16.71
CA ASP A 174 -7.97 -14.58 16.14
C ASP A 174 -8.67 -15.39 17.25
N ILE A 175 -9.98 -15.21 17.37
CA ILE A 175 -10.79 -15.81 18.45
C ILE A 175 -12.04 -16.49 17.91
N THR A 176 -12.62 -17.38 18.73
CA THR A 176 -13.98 -17.87 18.56
C THR A 176 -14.75 -17.58 19.84
N ASP A 177 -15.80 -16.78 19.75
CA ASP A 177 -16.54 -16.28 20.91
C ASP A 177 -18.06 -16.43 20.73
N ASN A 178 -18.71 -17.12 21.68
CA ASN A 178 -20.15 -17.36 21.61
C ASN A 178 -21.00 -16.09 21.79
N ASP A 179 -20.51 -15.09 22.54
CA ASP A 179 -21.27 -13.85 22.71
C ASP A 179 -21.30 -13.07 21.39
N LEU A 180 -20.20 -13.05 20.62
CA LEU A 180 -20.18 -12.46 19.29
C LEU A 180 -21.14 -13.20 18.34
N LYS A 181 -21.08 -14.53 18.32
CA LYS A 181 -22.01 -15.37 17.54
C LYS A 181 -23.48 -15.06 17.83
N ASP A 182 -23.82 -14.85 19.09
CA ASP A 182 -25.22 -14.70 19.52
C ASP A 182 -25.73 -13.24 19.41
N LYS A 183 -24.84 -12.23 19.32
CA LYS A 183 -25.22 -10.82 19.55
C LYS A 183 -24.62 -9.79 18.57
N ALA A 184 -23.55 -10.10 17.84
CA ALA A 184 -23.04 -9.21 16.79
C ALA A 184 -23.92 -9.32 15.53
N GLN A 185 -23.81 -8.35 14.62
CA GLN A 185 -24.42 -8.45 13.29
C GLN A 185 -23.78 -9.61 12.51
N GLU A 186 -24.54 -10.29 11.64
CA GLU A 186 -24.06 -11.47 10.89
C GLU A 186 -22.86 -11.16 9.98
N ASP A 187 -22.74 -9.93 9.49
CA ASP A 187 -21.61 -9.43 8.68
C ASP A 187 -20.49 -8.80 9.52
N GLY A 188 -20.68 -8.67 10.84
CA GLY A 188 -19.72 -8.06 11.75
C GLY A 188 -19.59 -6.54 11.63
N ASP A 189 -20.51 -5.87 10.91
CA ASP A 189 -20.42 -4.42 10.66
C ASP A 189 -20.44 -3.60 11.96
N ASP A 190 -20.98 -4.14 13.05
CA ASP A 190 -21.04 -3.52 14.37
C ASP A 190 -19.82 -3.79 15.26
N ILE A 191 -18.80 -4.50 14.79
CA ILE A 191 -17.57 -4.76 15.54
C ILE A 191 -16.75 -3.47 15.64
N LEU A 192 -16.52 -3.00 16.86
CA LEU A 192 -15.81 -1.74 17.12
C LEU A 192 -14.72 -1.91 18.16
N PHE A 193 -13.55 -1.32 17.92
CA PHE A 193 -12.44 -1.31 18.89
C PHE A 193 -12.19 0.08 19.45
N MET A 194 -12.01 0.17 20.77
CA MET A 194 -11.69 1.40 21.49
C MET A 194 -10.44 1.21 22.35
N ASN A 195 -9.63 2.26 22.51
CA ASN A 195 -8.42 2.24 23.35
C ASN A 195 -8.69 2.39 24.86
N GLY A 196 -9.96 2.37 25.28
CA GLY A 196 -10.39 2.61 26.65
C GLY A 196 -11.86 2.32 26.88
N ALA A 197 -12.27 2.37 28.16
CA ALA A 197 -13.66 2.18 28.58
C ALA A 197 -14.42 3.52 28.63
N GLY A 198 -15.70 3.51 28.25
CA GLY A 198 -16.54 4.72 28.21
C GLY A 198 -16.13 5.65 27.07
N VAL A 199 -16.05 6.96 27.33
CA VAL A 199 -15.55 7.94 26.35
C VAL A 199 -14.07 7.67 26.07
N ALA A 200 -13.79 7.11 24.90
CA ALA A 200 -12.46 6.67 24.48
C ALA A 200 -12.24 6.96 22.99
N THR A 201 -11.03 6.70 22.50
CA THR A 201 -10.70 6.88 21.08
C THR A 201 -10.96 5.58 20.31
N ARG A 202 -11.65 5.69 19.16
CA ARG A 202 -11.77 4.61 18.17
C ARG A 202 -10.38 4.17 17.72
N VAL A 203 -10.21 2.86 17.60
CA VAL A 203 -9.04 2.22 17.04
C VAL A 203 -9.41 1.66 15.66
N TYR A 204 -8.62 2.02 14.64
CA TYR A 204 -8.83 1.47 13.29
C TYR A 204 -8.56 -0.02 13.29
N HIS A 205 -9.37 -0.74 12.53
CA HIS A 205 -9.26 -2.18 12.43
C HIS A 205 -9.69 -2.66 11.05
N GLU A 206 -9.31 -3.88 10.73
CA GLU A 206 -9.70 -4.64 9.55
C GLU A 206 -10.28 -5.96 10.03
N LEU A 207 -11.34 -6.41 9.37
CA LEU A 207 -11.88 -7.75 9.55
C LEU A 207 -11.40 -8.61 8.39
N GLU A 208 -10.50 -9.55 8.68
CA GLU A 208 -10.07 -10.57 7.73
C GLU A 208 -11.15 -11.66 7.61
N GLU A 209 -11.76 -12.03 8.74
CA GLU A 209 -12.89 -12.95 8.76
C GLU A 209 -13.82 -12.65 9.94
N PHE A 210 -15.13 -12.62 9.68
CA PHE A 210 -16.14 -12.80 10.71
C PHE A 210 -17.19 -13.82 10.24
N ASP A 211 -17.35 -14.90 11.00
CA ASP A 211 -18.42 -15.88 10.82
C ASP A 211 -19.43 -15.72 11.96
N GLY A 212 -20.54 -15.01 11.70
CA GLY A 212 -21.64 -14.83 12.65
C GLY A 212 -22.26 -16.14 13.14
N SER A 213 -22.14 -17.23 12.39
CA SER A 213 -22.70 -18.52 12.77
C SER A 213 -21.83 -19.30 13.77
N SER A 214 -20.51 -19.08 13.77
CA SER A 214 -19.59 -19.71 14.71
C SER A 214 -19.05 -18.74 15.77
N GLY A 215 -19.14 -17.43 15.53
CA GLY A 215 -18.48 -16.37 16.30
C GLY A 215 -16.98 -16.33 16.07
N ARG A 216 -16.49 -16.81 14.93
CA ARG A 216 -15.06 -16.75 14.60
C ARG A 216 -14.74 -15.36 14.09
N LEU A 217 -13.75 -14.72 14.70
CA LEU A 217 -13.31 -13.38 14.38
C LEU A 217 -11.80 -13.42 14.16
N VAL A 218 -11.36 -13.01 12.98
CA VAL A 218 -9.97 -12.71 12.63
C VAL A 218 -9.92 -11.23 12.27
N ALA A 219 -9.31 -10.43 13.14
CA ALA A 219 -9.25 -8.99 12.98
C ALA A 219 -7.85 -8.44 13.26
N TRP A 220 -7.46 -7.41 12.53
CA TRP A 220 -6.24 -6.64 12.75
C TRP A 220 -6.62 -5.28 13.36
N VAL A 221 -6.00 -4.90 14.48
CA VAL A 221 -6.37 -3.69 15.24
C VAL A 221 -5.13 -2.80 15.41
N ASN A 222 -5.16 -1.56 14.90
CA ASN A 222 -4.02 -0.65 14.93
C ASN A 222 -3.83 0.02 16.31
N VAL A 223 -3.05 -0.62 17.18
CA VAL A 223 -2.85 -0.14 18.54
C VAL A 223 -1.80 0.98 18.57
N SER A 224 -2.24 2.19 18.93
CA SER A 224 -1.40 3.40 18.91
C SER A 224 -0.15 3.30 19.79
N SER A 225 -0.21 2.56 20.90
CA SER A 225 0.94 2.32 21.77
C SER A 225 0.82 0.96 22.46
N LEU A 226 1.78 0.09 22.20
CA LEU A 226 1.99 -1.15 22.93
C LEU A 226 3.17 -0.98 23.89
N SER A 227 2.95 -1.25 25.17
CA SER A 227 4.02 -1.16 26.16
C SER A 227 4.74 -2.50 26.36
N SER A 228 6.05 -2.41 26.55
CA SER A 228 6.95 -3.48 26.99
C SER A 228 7.02 -3.66 28.51
N SER A 229 6.32 -2.81 29.28
CA SER A 229 6.46 -2.75 30.75
C SER A 229 5.15 -2.92 31.52
N VAL A 230 4.01 -2.70 30.87
CA VAL A 230 2.67 -2.86 31.44
C VAL A 230 1.72 -3.37 30.37
N ASP A 231 0.78 -4.23 30.78
CA ASP A 231 -0.21 -4.76 29.84
C ASP A 231 -1.02 -3.63 29.20
N THR A 232 -1.30 -3.78 27.91
CA THR A 232 -2.10 -2.80 27.16
C THR A 232 -3.54 -3.28 27.07
N SER A 233 -4.49 -2.41 27.43
CA SER A 233 -5.93 -2.71 27.39
C SER A 233 -6.61 -2.05 26.21
N LEU A 234 -7.44 -2.82 25.51
CA LEU A 234 -8.37 -2.37 24.46
C LEU A 234 -9.76 -2.90 24.79
N TYR A 235 -10.78 -2.41 24.09
CA TYR A 235 -12.15 -2.87 24.26
C TYR A 235 -12.78 -3.16 22.91
N LEU A 236 -13.32 -4.36 22.77
CA LEU A 236 -14.15 -4.80 21.66
C LEU A 236 -15.62 -4.55 22.02
N TYR A 237 -16.30 -3.68 21.30
CA TYR A 237 -17.73 -3.41 21.41
C TYR A 237 -18.49 -4.07 20.27
N TYR A 238 -19.70 -4.55 20.55
CA TYR A 238 -20.64 -5.19 19.60
C TYR A 238 -22.08 -5.11 20.13
N GLY A 239 -23.04 -5.59 19.37
CA GLY A 239 -24.47 -5.58 19.68
C GLY A 239 -25.21 -4.33 19.22
N ASN A 240 -24.71 -3.62 18.22
CA ASN A 240 -25.42 -2.48 17.63
C ASN A 240 -25.99 -2.88 16.27
N LEU A 241 -27.24 -3.36 16.25
CA LEU A 241 -27.89 -3.89 15.04
C LEU A 241 -28.18 -2.84 13.95
N ASP A 242 -28.12 -1.55 14.29
CA ASP A 242 -28.34 -0.44 13.36
C ASP A 242 -27.01 0.21 12.91
N SER A 243 -25.88 -0.34 13.34
CA SER A 243 -24.54 0.16 12.98
C SER A 243 -24.23 -0.11 11.51
N ASP A 244 -23.68 0.89 10.82
CA ASP A 244 -22.97 0.67 9.56
C ASP A 244 -21.60 0.02 9.82
N ASN A 245 -20.94 -0.50 8.78
CA ASN A 245 -19.58 -1.02 8.83
C ASN A 245 -18.59 -0.09 9.55
N GLN A 246 -17.94 -0.62 10.60
CA GLN A 246 -16.98 0.10 11.43
C GLN A 246 -15.51 -0.09 11.04
N GLN A 247 -15.18 -1.02 10.14
CA GLN A 247 -13.80 -1.30 9.77
C GLN A 247 -13.20 -0.19 8.89
N CYS A 248 -11.87 -0.09 8.91
CA CYS A 248 -11.08 0.87 8.13
C CYS A 248 -9.71 0.23 7.79
N PRO A 249 -9.67 -0.71 6.83
CA PRO A 249 -8.45 -1.46 6.49
C PRO A 249 -7.32 -0.53 6.07
N GLU A 250 -7.64 0.52 5.31
CA GLU A 250 -6.68 1.48 4.76
C GLU A 250 -5.92 2.30 5.84
N LYS A 251 -6.39 2.30 7.10
CA LYS A 251 -5.74 2.94 8.26
C LYS A 251 -5.30 1.95 9.34
N THR A 252 -5.56 0.66 9.14
CA THR A 252 -5.15 -0.40 10.08
C THR A 252 -3.64 -0.64 10.00
N TRP A 253 -3.08 -0.46 8.82
CA TRP A 253 -1.65 -0.54 8.55
C TRP A 253 -1.05 0.87 8.56
N ASP A 254 0.08 1.06 9.24
CA ASP A 254 0.78 2.34 9.20
C ASP A 254 1.34 2.66 7.80
N SER A 255 1.68 3.92 7.56
CA SER A 255 2.06 4.42 6.24
C SER A 255 3.32 3.80 5.64
N HIS A 256 4.11 3.07 6.43
CA HIS A 256 5.29 2.37 5.93
C HIS A 256 4.99 0.97 5.41
N TYR A 257 3.79 0.42 5.62
CA TYR A 257 3.34 -0.76 4.89
C TYR A 257 2.95 -0.38 3.46
N LEU A 258 3.77 -0.81 2.49
CA LEU A 258 3.48 -0.65 1.08
C LEU A 258 2.46 -1.65 0.57
N ALA A 259 2.45 -2.86 1.13
CA ALA A 259 1.48 -3.88 0.79
C ALA A 259 1.34 -4.89 1.94
N VAL A 260 0.13 -5.37 2.13
CA VAL A 260 -0.20 -6.48 3.03
C VAL A 260 -1.22 -7.36 2.33
N TRP A 261 -0.88 -8.64 2.17
CA TRP A 261 -1.81 -9.64 1.65
C TRP A 261 -2.03 -10.70 2.73
N HIS A 262 -3.27 -10.78 3.22
CA HIS A 262 -3.76 -11.88 4.07
C HIS A 262 -3.88 -13.19 3.30
N MET A 263 -3.76 -13.15 1.97
CA MET A 263 -3.77 -14.32 1.09
C MET A 263 -5.13 -15.04 1.04
N ASP A 264 -6.21 -14.40 1.45
CA ASP A 264 -7.60 -14.82 1.21
C ASP A 264 -8.10 -14.40 -0.19
N ASP A 265 -9.08 -15.14 -0.71
CA ASP A 265 -9.69 -14.84 -2.00
C ASP A 265 -10.75 -13.74 -1.85
N ALA A 266 -10.44 -12.54 -2.34
CA ALA A 266 -11.49 -11.53 -2.54
C ALA A 266 -12.44 -11.92 -3.69
N THR A 267 -11.91 -12.63 -4.67
CA THR A 267 -12.67 -13.45 -5.62
C THR A 267 -11.90 -14.74 -5.85
N ASP A 268 -12.54 -15.74 -6.45
CA ASP A 268 -11.88 -17.00 -6.79
C ASP A 268 -10.60 -16.84 -7.63
N SER A 269 -10.34 -15.68 -8.23
CA SER A 269 -9.22 -15.41 -9.12
C SER A 269 -8.29 -14.29 -8.63
N THR A 270 -8.53 -13.70 -7.45
CA THR A 270 -7.81 -12.49 -7.01
C THR A 270 -7.61 -12.42 -5.50
N ILE A 271 -6.44 -11.92 -5.10
CA ILE A 271 -6.15 -11.51 -3.71
C ILE A 271 -6.03 -9.98 -3.66
N GLU A 272 -6.44 -9.36 -2.55
CA GLU A 272 -6.42 -7.90 -2.38
C GLU A 272 -5.34 -7.47 -1.40
N ASP A 273 -4.83 -6.26 -1.61
CA ASP A 273 -3.90 -5.61 -0.69
C ASP A 273 -4.70 -4.81 0.35
N SER A 274 -4.47 -5.11 1.62
CA SER A 274 -5.16 -4.49 2.76
C SER A 274 -4.71 -3.05 3.03
N THR A 275 -3.66 -2.57 2.36
CA THR A 275 -3.20 -1.18 2.47
C THR A 275 -3.93 -0.25 1.51
N PHE A 276 -3.81 1.07 1.75
CA PHE A 276 -4.34 2.09 0.84
C PHE A 276 -3.78 2.00 -0.60
N ASN A 277 -2.65 1.32 -0.81
CA ASN A 277 -2.01 1.24 -2.14
C ASN A 277 -2.75 0.31 -3.10
N ASN A 278 -3.55 -0.63 -2.58
CA ASN A 278 -4.44 -1.48 -3.36
C ASN A 278 -3.73 -2.26 -4.49
N TYR A 279 -2.55 -2.83 -4.19
CA TYR A 279 -1.83 -3.71 -5.11
C TYR A 279 -2.50 -5.08 -5.23
N LYS A 280 -3.57 -5.16 -6.02
CA LYS A 280 -4.31 -6.39 -6.31
C LYS A 280 -3.47 -7.43 -7.05
N GLY A 281 -3.50 -8.68 -6.59
CA GLY A 281 -2.91 -9.84 -7.23
C GLY A 281 -3.93 -10.63 -8.06
N THR A 282 -3.52 -11.13 -9.23
CA THR A 282 -4.37 -11.95 -10.11
C THR A 282 -3.79 -13.36 -10.21
N LYS A 283 -4.61 -14.36 -9.85
CA LYS A 283 -4.27 -15.78 -9.98
C LYS A 283 -4.20 -16.21 -11.45
N ILE A 284 -3.48 -17.30 -11.74
CA ILE A 284 -3.42 -17.84 -13.11
C ILE A 284 -4.81 -18.30 -13.59
N ALA A 285 -5.61 -18.87 -12.70
CA ALA A 285 -6.99 -19.28 -12.95
C ALA A 285 -7.81 -19.24 -11.65
N SER A 286 -9.12 -19.47 -11.78
CA SER A 286 -10.03 -19.59 -10.64
C SER A 286 -9.58 -20.72 -9.71
N ASN A 287 -9.35 -20.37 -8.44
CA ASN A 287 -8.87 -21.21 -7.35
C ASN A 287 -7.55 -21.95 -7.68
N GLU A 288 -6.65 -21.28 -8.41
CA GLU A 288 -5.32 -21.77 -8.79
C GLU A 288 -4.30 -20.63 -8.65
N PRO A 289 -3.52 -20.52 -7.55
CA PRO A 289 -3.44 -21.45 -6.41
C PRO A 289 -4.73 -21.59 -5.60
N ALA A 290 -4.86 -22.72 -4.90
CA ALA A 290 -6.04 -23.04 -4.12
C ALA A 290 -6.03 -22.31 -2.76
N GLU A 291 -7.15 -21.72 -2.37
CA GLU A 291 -7.30 -21.13 -1.04
C GLU A 291 -7.55 -22.22 0.02
N ILE A 292 -6.78 -22.18 1.10
CA ILE A 292 -6.93 -23.09 2.25
C ILE A 292 -6.69 -22.33 3.56
N TYR A 293 -6.99 -22.94 4.71
CA TYR A 293 -6.64 -22.36 6.00
C TYR A 293 -5.12 -22.30 6.20
N GLY A 294 -4.63 -21.10 6.51
CA GLY A 294 -3.24 -20.76 6.72
C GLY A 294 -2.77 -20.85 8.17
N LYS A 295 -1.66 -20.17 8.44
CA LYS A 295 -1.16 -19.91 9.78
C LYS A 295 -1.97 -18.80 10.47
N VAL A 296 -2.32 -17.75 9.75
CA VAL A 296 -3.34 -16.75 10.11
C VAL A 296 -4.39 -16.79 9.02
N GLY A 297 -5.68 -16.84 9.41
CA GLY A 297 -6.80 -16.95 8.47
C GLY A 297 -6.56 -17.89 7.27
N LYS A 298 -6.45 -17.34 6.06
CA LYS A 298 -6.34 -18.10 4.81
C LYS A 298 -4.93 -18.02 4.21
N SER A 299 -4.63 -18.95 3.31
CA SER A 299 -3.37 -19.01 2.58
C SER A 299 -3.59 -19.58 1.19
N GLN A 300 -2.59 -19.42 0.33
CA GLN A 300 -2.61 -19.96 -1.03
C GLN A 300 -1.67 -21.17 -1.13
N ASP A 301 -2.22 -22.30 -1.57
CA ASP A 301 -1.53 -23.58 -1.77
C ASP A 301 -1.10 -23.74 -3.22
N PHE A 302 0.21 -23.77 -3.46
CA PHE A 302 0.84 -23.87 -4.77
C PHE A 302 1.30 -25.30 -5.02
N ASP A 303 0.90 -25.88 -6.16
CA ASP A 303 1.08 -27.31 -6.46
C ASP A 303 2.48 -27.72 -6.98
N GLY A 304 3.37 -26.76 -7.21
CA GLY A 304 4.70 -26.99 -7.79
C GLY A 304 4.72 -27.18 -9.30
N ALA A 305 3.59 -27.06 -10.00
CA ALA A 305 3.48 -27.25 -11.45
C ALA A 305 3.44 -25.93 -12.20
N ASN A 306 2.50 -25.04 -11.90
CA ASN A 306 2.31 -23.78 -12.64
C ASN A 306 1.62 -22.65 -11.86
N ASP A 307 1.18 -22.91 -10.63
CA ASP A 307 0.46 -21.94 -9.82
C ASP A 307 1.26 -20.65 -9.61
N HIS A 308 0.61 -19.51 -9.83
CA HIS A 308 1.20 -18.21 -9.59
C HIS A 308 0.13 -17.14 -9.40
N ILE A 309 0.57 -16.03 -8.79
CA ILE A 309 -0.21 -14.80 -8.66
C ILE A 309 0.62 -13.68 -9.28
N ASP A 310 0.10 -13.06 -10.33
CA ASP A 310 0.75 -11.96 -11.05
C ASP A 310 0.19 -10.61 -10.59
N PHE A 311 1.09 -9.62 -10.50
CA PHE A 311 0.74 -8.23 -10.21
C PHE A 311 0.99 -7.33 -11.44
N ILE A 312 0.37 -6.15 -11.44
CA ILE A 312 0.59 -5.14 -12.49
C ILE A 312 1.66 -4.09 -12.11
N ASN A 313 2.22 -4.20 -10.91
CA ASN A 313 3.27 -3.32 -10.38
C ASN A 313 4.43 -4.14 -9.80
N PRO A 314 5.66 -3.59 -9.73
CA PRO A 314 6.80 -4.24 -9.09
C PRO A 314 6.70 -4.34 -7.55
N VAL A 315 5.93 -3.45 -6.90
CA VAL A 315 5.65 -3.31 -5.45
C VAL A 315 6.86 -3.23 -4.51
N ILE A 316 7.81 -4.18 -4.52
CA ILE A 316 9.00 -4.17 -3.64
C ILE A 316 9.86 -2.94 -3.97
N PRO A 317 10.12 -2.04 -3.00
CA PRO A 317 10.81 -0.78 -3.26
C PRO A 317 12.33 -0.96 -3.38
N LEU A 318 13.01 0.03 -3.97
CA LEU A 318 14.47 0.15 -3.87
C LEU A 318 14.89 0.71 -2.50
N GLY A 319 16.14 0.48 -2.10
CA GLY A 319 16.67 1.04 -0.87
C GLY A 319 16.11 0.33 0.36
N THR A 320 15.79 1.07 1.41
CA THR A 320 15.33 0.47 2.67
C THR A 320 14.05 -0.33 2.47
N LYS A 321 13.97 -1.48 3.13
CA LYS A 321 12.79 -2.35 3.08
C LYS A 321 12.78 -3.38 4.18
N THR A 322 11.58 -3.87 4.46
CA THR A 322 11.33 -5.10 5.23
C THR A 322 10.30 -5.92 4.49
N ILE A 323 10.53 -7.22 4.35
CA ILE A 323 9.59 -8.14 3.73
C ILE A 323 9.44 -9.32 4.69
N SER A 324 8.21 -9.68 5.03
CA SER A 324 7.91 -10.84 5.87
C SER A 324 6.74 -11.65 5.31
N PHE A 325 6.72 -12.93 5.67
CA PHE A 325 5.70 -13.89 5.23
C PHE A 325 5.78 -15.17 6.05
N TRP A 326 4.65 -15.88 6.13
CA TRP A 326 4.61 -17.27 6.55
C TRP A 326 4.76 -18.17 5.32
N LEU A 327 5.65 -19.16 5.43
CA LEU A 327 5.87 -20.16 4.38
C LEU A 327 5.87 -21.55 5.00
N LYS A 328 5.13 -22.47 4.37
CA LYS A 328 5.24 -23.90 4.58
C LYS A 328 5.51 -24.57 3.26
N ILE A 329 6.70 -25.13 3.08
CA ILE A 329 7.03 -25.89 1.86
C ILE A 329 6.57 -27.33 1.99
N ASP A 330 6.13 -27.95 0.89
CA ASP A 330 5.70 -29.35 0.91
C ASP A 330 6.87 -30.32 0.70
N VAL A 331 7.95 -29.84 0.06
CA VAL A 331 9.17 -30.62 -0.21
C VAL A 331 10.40 -29.78 0.10
N THR A 332 11.20 -30.24 1.07
CA THR A 332 12.34 -29.48 1.59
C THR A 332 13.52 -29.33 0.61
N ALA A 333 13.64 -30.25 -0.35
CA ALA A 333 14.74 -30.30 -1.32
C ALA A 333 14.36 -29.70 -2.69
N GLY A 334 13.40 -28.78 -2.73
CA GLY A 334 13.02 -28.08 -3.95
C GLY A 334 13.87 -26.86 -4.24
N ASP A 335 14.04 -26.56 -5.53
CA ASP A 335 14.58 -25.28 -5.98
C ASP A 335 13.39 -24.45 -6.50
N TYR A 336 12.91 -23.49 -5.70
CA TYR A 336 11.71 -22.70 -6.02
C TYR A 336 11.98 -21.22 -5.95
N TRP A 337 11.35 -20.45 -6.84
CA TRP A 337 11.19 -19.01 -6.67
C TRP A 337 9.73 -18.72 -6.36
N PHE A 338 9.48 -17.84 -5.40
CA PHE A 338 8.11 -17.69 -4.89
C PHE A 338 7.71 -16.26 -4.53
N LEU A 339 8.66 -15.31 -4.50
CA LEU A 339 8.38 -13.89 -4.33
C LEU A 339 9.47 -13.12 -5.08
N VAL A 340 9.11 -12.49 -6.20
CA VAL A 340 10.08 -11.82 -7.08
C VAL A 340 9.47 -10.63 -7.80
N ASN A 341 10.25 -9.55 -7.98
CA ASN A 341 9.86 -8.44 -8.85
C ASN A 341 10.92 -8.06 -9.91
N GLY A 342 11.80 -8.96 -10.30
CA GLY A 342 12.78 -8.67 -11.34
C GLY A 342 13.20 -9.90 -12.11
N ASP A 343 13.97 -9.68 -13.17
CA ASP A 343 14.64 -10.78 -13.86
C ASP A 343 15.72 -11.33 -12.94
N ILE A 344 15.45 -12.52 -12.43
CA ILE A 344 16.26 -13.26 -11.47
C ILE A 344 16.97 -14.45 -12.10
N HIS A 345 16.77 -14.66 -13.41
CA HIS A 345 17.19 -15.87 -14.11
C HIS A 345 18.07 -15.60 -15.34
N SER A 346 18.24 -14.33 -15.75
CA SER A 346 19.34 -13.94 -16.63
C SER A 346 20.51 -13.38 -15.84
N ASN A 347 21.66 -13.32 -16.51
CA ASN A 347 22.89 -12.69 -16.06
C ASN A 347 22.77 -11.15 -15.87
N LEU A 348 21.56 -10.60 -15.70
CA LEU A 348 21.25 -9.17 -15.61
C LEU A 348 20.29 -8.91 -14.45
N LEU A 349 20.61 -9.49 -13.31
CA LEU A 349 19.73 -9.61 -12.16
C LEU A 349 19.27 -8.26 -11.66
N SER A 350 17.98 -7.96 -11.76
CA SER A 350 17.37 -6.71 -11.27
C SER A 350 16.28 -7.01 -10.23
N GLY A 351 15.90 -6.02 -9.43
CA GLY A 351 14.86 -6.20 -8.40
C GLY A 351 15.29 -7.08 -7.21
N THR A 352 14.30 -7.61 -6.49
CA THR A 352 14.48 -8.48 -5.31
C THR A 352 13.80 -9.82 -5.57
N GLY A 353 14.39 -10.90 -5.07
CA GLY A 353 13.76 -12.21 -5.14
C GLY A 353 14.13 -13.16 -4.00
N PHE A 354 13.15 -13.94 -3.57
CA PHE A 354 13.27 -15.02 -2.61
C PHE A 354 13.15 -16.37 -3.30
N TYR A 355 13.99 -17.30 -2.84
CA TYR A 355 14.06 -18.64 -3.39
C TYR A 355 14.44 -19.65 -2.33
N THR A 356 14.02 -20.87 -2.57
CA THR A 356 14.51 -22.05 -1.86
C THR A 356 15.50 -22.81 -2.75
N TYR A 357 16.42 -23.55 -2.15
CA TYR A 357 17.29 -24.45 -2.89
C TYR A 357 17.84 -25.60 -2.04
N THR A 358 18.32 -26.63 -2.71
CA THR A 358 18.91 -27.83 -2.08
C THR A 358 20.20 -27.50 -1.28
N PRO A 359 20.38 -27.99 -0.03
CA PRO A 359 19.56 -29.01 0.65
C PRO A 359 18.70 -28.42 1.78
N ASN A 360 17.67 -27.62 1.47
CA ASN A 360 16.73 -27.00 2.42
C ASN A 360 17.18 -25.61 2.91
N LYS A 361 17.44 -24.69 1.98
CA LYS A 361 17.86 -23.33 2.29
C LYS A 361 16.91 -22.32 1.68
N LEU A 362 16.61 -21.23 2.39
CA LEU A 362 15.89 -20.08 1.87
C LEU A 362 16.83 -18.89 1.80
N GLY A 363 16.94 -18.28 0.62
CA GLY A 363 17.81 -17.15 0.36
C GLY A 363 17.06 -15.95 -0.20
N ILE A 364 17.75 -14.81 -0.18
CA ILE A 364 17.30 -13.55 -0.80
C ILE A 364 18.41 -12.98 -1.67
N LEU A 365 18.03 -12.45 -2.83
CA LEU A 365 18.90 -11.73 -3.76
C LEU A 365 18.34 -10.33 -4.02
N ILE A 366 19.21 -9.33 -4.02
CA ILE A 366 18.92 -7.97 -4.50
C ILE A 366 19.84 -7.69 -5.69
N GLY A 367 19.27 -7.42 -6.86
CA GLY A 367 19.95 -7.29 -8.14
C GLY A 367 20.66 -5.95 -8.36
N ASN A 368 21.72 -5.95 -9.17
CA ASN A 368 22.44 -4.74 -9.63
C ASN A 368 22.39 -4.53 -11.16
N GLY A 369 21.65 -5.38 -11.88
CA GLY A 369 21.47 -5.37 -13.32
C GLY A 369 22.72 -5.79 -14.12
N ALA A 370 23.73 -6.39 -13.50
CA ALA A 370 25.02 -6.67 -14.13
C ALA A 370 25.68 -7.98 -13.69
N GLU A 371 26.46 -8.60 -14.59
CA GLU A 371 27.32 -9.74 -14.26
C GLU A 371 28.59 -9.33 -13.49
N PRO A 372 29.17 -10.25 -12.69
CA PRO A 372 28.72 -11.61 -12.38
C PRO A 372 28.07 -11.73 -10.98
N ASP A 373 27.66 -10.61 -10.39
CA ASP A 373 27.29 -10.58 -8.97
C ASP A 373 26.03 -9.75 -8.74
N TYR A 374 25.41 -9.94 -7.58
CA TYR A 374 24.22 -9.25 -7.12
C TYR A 374 24.59 -7.99 -6.35
N PHE A 375 23.68 -7.02 -6.25
CA PHE A 375 23.87 -5.88 -5.36
C PHE A 375 24.13 -6.35 -3.92
N MET A 376 23.26 -7.21 -3.39
CA MET A 376 23.45 -7.90 -2.11
C MET A 376 22.80 -9.29 -2.16
N LYS A 377 23.31 -10.23 -1.36
CA LYS A 377 22.81 -11.61 -1.34
C LYS A 377 23.01 -12.31 -0.01
N LEU A 378 22.03 -13.12 0.38
CA LEU A 378 22.16 -14.17 1.38
C LEU A 378 21.82 -15.50 0.70
N ARG A 379 22.86 -16.21 0.26
CA ARG A 379 22.81 -17.43 -0.57
C ARG A 379 23.81 -18.46 -0.05
N GLY A 380 23.62 -19.72 -0.38
CA GLY A 380 24.57 -20.78 -0.01
C GLY A 380 24.65 -20.94 1.51
N THR A 381 25.87 -21.01 2.03
CA THR A 381 26.12 -21.11 3.48
C THR A 381 25.58 -19.91 4.28
N ASP A 382 25.36 -18.78 3.62
CA ASP A 382 24.89 -17.54 4.25
C ASP A 382 23.36 -17.41 4.27
N ALA A 383 22.64 -18.34 3.64
CA ALA A 383 21.18 -18.45 3.67
C ALA A 383 20.67 -19.06 4.99
N VAL A 384 19.37 -18.89 5.28
CA VAL A 384 18.73 -19.54 6.43
C VAL A 384 18.35 -20.99 6.09
N ASP A 385 18.33 -21.84 7.11
CA ASP A 385 17.87 -23.23 6.99
C ASP A 385 16.35 -23.29 7.00
N ILE A 386 15.78 -24.16 6.17
CA ILE A 386 14.37 -24.53 6.23
C ILE A 386 14.27 -25.78 7.11
N PRO A 387 13.68 -25.69 8.31
CA PRO A 387 13.77 -26.75 9.31
C PRO A 387 13.03 -28.02 8.90
N ASP A 388 11.83 -27.86 8.34
CA ASP A 388 10.93 -28.94 7.95
C ASP A 388 9.92 -28.50 6.87
N SER A 389 9.07 -29.44 6.46
CA SER A 389 7.93 -29.25 5.54
C SER A 389 6.58 -29.45 6.23
N THR A 390 6.57 -29.50 7.57
CA THR A 390 5.39 -29.83 8.38
C THR A 390 4.69 -28.58 8.88
N TYR A 391 5.45 -27.57 9.28
CA TYR A 391 4.95 -26.36 9.90
C TYR A 391 5.18 -25.13 9.03
N TYR A 392 4.32 -24.11 9.23
CA TYR A 392 4.61 -22.77 8.76
C TYR A 392 5.74 -22.17 9.60
N HIS A 393 6.68 -21.53 8.91
CA HIS A 393 7.74 -20.74 9.53
C HIS A 393 7.65 -19.28 9.08
N TYR A 394 7.93 -18.37 10.00
CA TYR A 394 7.88 -16.94 9.74
C TYR A 394 9.23 -16.46 9.24
N TYR A 395 9.30 -16.02 7.99
CA TYR A 395 10.52 -15.46 7.42
C TYR A 395 10.43 -13.95 7.40
N TYR A 396 11.55 -13.29 7.70
CA TYR A 396 11.68 -11.86 7.46
C TYR A 396 13.04 -11.55 6.86
N ALA A 397 13.06 -10.61 5.92
CA ALA A 397 14.28 -9.98 5.43
C ALA A 397 14.18 -8.47 5.60
N SER A 398 15.30 -7.83 5.93
CA SER A 398 15.37 -6.38 5.99
C SER A 398 16.67 -5.84 5.42
N TYR A 399 16.58 -4.67 4.80
CA TYR A 399 17.73 -3.93 4.30
C TYR A 399 17.65 -2.49 4.79
N ASP A 400 18.68 -2.04 5.53
CA ASP A 400 18.74 -0.70 6.13
C ASP A 400 19.51 0.33 5.27
N GLY A 401 19.77 -0.01 3.99
CA GLY A 401 20.63 0.79 3.13
C GLY A 401 22.10 0.48 3.31
N THR A 402 22.51 -0.40 4.23
CA THR A 402 23.89 -0.88 4.44
C THR A 402 23.97 -2.40 4.64
N THR A 403 23.05 -2.96 5.41
CA THR A 403 23.06 -4.31 5.94
C THR A 403 21.82 -5.06 5.48
N LEU A 404 22.02 -6.19 4.81
CA LEU A 404 20.94 -7.11 4.46
C LEU A 404 20.86 -8.20 5.52
N LYS A 405 19.65 -8.44 6.03
CA LYS A 405 19.33 -9.46 7.02
C LYS A 405 18.29 -10.42 6.47
N LEU A 406 18.39 -11.69 6.86
CA LEU A 406 17.36 -12.71 6.65
C LEU A 406 17.29 -13.60 7.89
N ALA A 407 16.10 -13.81 8.44
CA ALA A 407 15.90 -14.72 9.55
C ALA A 407 14.61 -15.53 9.40
N ILE A 408 14.46 -16.48 10.32
CA ILE A 408 13.34 -17.39 10.46
C ILE A 408 12.88 -17.37 11.92
N ASP A 409 11.57 -17.40 12.16
CA ASP A 409 10.89 -17.49 13.46
C ASP A 409 11.36 -16.45 14.49
N ALA A 410 11.58 -15.21 14.02
CA ALA A 410 12.16 -14.09 14.78
C ALA A 410 13.50 -14.44 15.49
N GLY A 411 14.22 -15.46 14.99
CA GLY A 411 15.51 -15.89 15.49
C GLY A 411 16.68 -15.01 15.03
N THR A 412 17.89 -15.42 15.38
CA THR A 412 19.11 -14.68 15.01
C THR A 412 19.26 -14.59 13.48
N PRO A 413 19.33 -13.37 12.90
CA PRO A 413 19.43 -13.20 11.46
C PRO A 413 20.79 -13.63 10.90
N LYS A 414 20.77 -14.14 9.67
CA LYS A 414 21.92 -14.10 8.76
C LYS A 414 22.10 -12.67 8.26
N ILE A 415 23.35 -12.25 8.11
CA ILE A 415 23.69 -10.85 7.83
C ILE A 415 24.79 -10.78 6.76
N THR A 416 24.66 -9.81 5.86
CA THR A 416 25.76 -9.36 5.01
C THR A 416 25.78 -7.84 4.89
N THR A 417 26.98 -7.28 4.75
CA THR A 417 27.22 -5.86 4.43
C THR A 417 27.98 -5.71 3.11
N ILE A 418 28.24 -6.83 2.43
CA ILE A 418 28.96 -6.85 1.16
C ILE A 418 28.01 -6.37 0.07
N LYS A 419 28.44 -5.34 -0.66
CA LYS A 419 27.73 -4.77 -1.80
C LYS A 419 28.54 -4.91 -3.08
N SER A 420 27.88 -5.14 -4.20
CA SER A 420 28.48 -5.11 -5.54
C SER A 420 27.69 -4.21 -6.49
N GLY A 421 28.28 -3.09 -6.91
CA GLY A 421 27.62 -2.13 -7.79
C GLY A 421 26.50 -1.34 -7.09
N THR A 422 25.43 -1.07 -7.82
CA THR A 422 24.27 -0.28 -7.38
C THR A 422 23.01 -1.12 -7.50
N GLU A 423 22.08 -0.98 -6.56
CA GLU A 423 20.77 -1.63 -6.64
C GLU A 423 20.05 -1.23 -7.93
N ALA A 424 19.60 -2.21 -8.71
CA ALA A 424 18.93 -1.97 -9.98
C ALA A 424 17.41 -1.93 -9.83
N GLN A 425 16.79 -1.03 -10.58
CA GLN A 425 15.34 -0.97 -10.73
C GLN A 425 14.78 -2.32 -11.18
N PRO A 426 13.65 -2.79 -10.62
CA PRO A 426 13.01 -4.02 -11.03
C PRO A 426 12.64 -3.99 -12.52
N SER A 427 12.97 -5.05 -13.26
CA SER A 427 12.61 -5.20 -14.67
C SER A 427 11.23 -5.82 -14.90
N ASN A 428 10.57 -6.31 -13.84
CA ASN A 428 9.31 -7.04 -13.91
C ASN A 428 8.36 -6.58 -12.81
N ASN A 429 7.08 -6.93 -12.95
CA ASN A 429 6.13 -6.80 -11.86
C ASN A 429 6.37 -7.87 -10.79
N LEU A 430 5.76 -7.68 -9.62
CA LEU A 430 5.76 -8.68 -8.57
C LEU A 430 5.04 -9.95 -9.06
N ILE A 431 5.58 -11.10 -8.69
CA ILE A 431 4.98 -12.42 -8.94
C ILE A 431 5.18 -13.25 -7.67
N PHE A 432 4.12 -13.96 -7.28
CA PHE A 432 4.18 -15.03 -6.27
C PHE A 432 4.10 -16.41 -6.93
N GLY A 433 4.77 -17.39 -6.33
CA GLY A 433 4.67 -18.81 -6.72
C GLY A 433 5.57 -19.27 -7.86
N ARG A 434 6.26 -18.37 -8.57
CA ARG A 434 7.22 -18.74 -9.64
C ARG A 434 8.30 -17.69 -9.87
N CYS A 435 9.26 -18.02 -10.75
CA CYS A 435 10.14 -17.03 -11.38
C CYS A 435 9.55 -16.49 -12.69
N VAL A 436 10.19 -15.44 -13.22
CA VAL A 436 9.91 -14.94 -14.57
C VAL A 436 10.29 -15.99 -15.64
N ASP A 437 9.65 -15.93 -16.82
CA ASP A 437 9.90 -16.78 -18.01
C ASP A 437 9.49 -18.26 -17.95
N ASN A 438 8.53 -18.65 -17.10
CA ASN A 438 7.96 -20.01 -17.04
C ASN A 438 8.99 -21.14 -16.85
N TYR A 439 10.07 -20.89 -16.12
CA TYR A 439 11.01 -21.94 -15.71
C TYR A 439 10.35 -22.89 -14.67
N PRO A 440 10.81 -24.16 -14.56
CA PRO A 440 10.19 -25.17 -13.69
C PRO A 440 10.55 -24.99 -12.19
N TYR A 441 10.73 -23.74 -11.73
CA TYR A 441 11.05 -23.41 -10.33
C TYR A 441 9.80 -22.86 -9.61
N ASN A 442 8.69 -23.56 -9.77
CA ASN A 442 7.40 -23.17 -9.21
C ASN A 442 7.30 -23.63 -7.78
N LEU A 443 6.77 -22.78 -6.90
CA LEU A 443 6.59 -23.08 -5.49
C LEU A 443 5.72 -24.33 -5.33
N ASN A 444 6.18 -25.24 -4.47
CA ASN A 444 5.37 -26.33 -3.95
C ASN A 444 5.21 -26.16 -2.44
N GLY A 445 4.07 -25.62 -2.03
CA GLY A 445 3.79 -25.24 -0.64
C GLY A 445 2.87 -24.03 -0.52
N GLN A 446 2.79 -23.48 0.68
CA GLN A 446 1.75 -22.56 1.12
C GLN A 446 2.37 -21.22 1.53
N LEU A 447 1.82 -20.13 1.01
CA LEU A 447 2.17 -18.74 1.37
C LEU A 447 1.02 -18.05 2.09
N ASP A 448 1.36 -17.33 3.14
CA ASP A 448 0.44 -16.66 4.04
C ASP A 448 1.06 -15.35 4.59
N GLU A 449 0.23 -14.34 4.90
CA GLU A 449 0.59 -13.04 5.50
C GLU A 449 1.81 -12.36 4.87
N ILE A 450 1.78 -12.10 3.56
CA ILE A 450 2.88 -11.40 2.89
C ILE A 450 2.80 -9.91 3.20
N ARG A 451 3.87 -9.36 3.80
CA ARG A 451 3.97 -7.93 4.15
C ARG A 451 5.21 -7.30 3.55
N ILE A 452 5.07 -6.10 3.01
CA ILE A 452 6.18 -5.30 2.47
C ILE A 452 6.15 -3.91 3.12
N SER A 453 7.24 -3.51 3.75
CA SER A 453 7.46 -2.15 4.25
C SER A 453 8.60 -1.43 3.52
N ASP A 454 8.51 -0.11 3.38
CA ASP A 454 9.53 0.76 2.75
C ASP A 454 10.65 1.23 3.72
N ILE A 455 10.58 0.79 4.97
CA ILE A 455 11.61 1.00 6.00
C ILE A 455 12.24 -0.33 6.43
N CYS A 456 13.42 -0.24 7.05
CA CYS A 456 13.94 -1.34 7.85
C CYS A 456 13.26 -1.31 9.22
N ARG A 457 12.22 -2.15 9.42
CA ARG A 457 11.49 -2.29 10.67
C ARG A 457 12.42 -2.72 11.80
N ASP A 458 12.10 -2.28 13.00
CA ASP A 458 12.84 -2.61 14.21
C ASP A 458 12.77 -4.13 14.49
N PRO A 459 13.85 -4.80 14.91
CA PRO A 459 13.80 -6.21 15.30
C PRO A 459 12.76 -6.53 16.39
N ASN A 460 12.46 -5.59 17.30
CA ASN A 460 11.42 -5.72 18.32
C ASN A 460 10.01 -5.73 17.70
N TRP A 461 9.80 -4.98 16.62
CA TRP A 461 8.56 -5.05 15.83
C TRP A 461 8.35 -6.45 15.27
N ILE A 462 9.37 -6.98 14.59
CA ILE A 462 9.34 -8.33 13.99
C ILE A 462 9.11 -9.42 15.05
N SER A 463 9.73 -9.27 16.22
CA SER A 463 9.52 -10.18 17.35
C SER A 463 8.08 -10.12 17.88
N ALA A 464 7.50 -8.92 18.00
CA ALA A 464 6.11 -8.75 18.42
C ALA A 464 5.13 -9.33 17.40
N GLU A 465 5.36 -9.13 16.09
CA GLU A 465 4.54 -9.74 15.02
C GLU A 465 4.55 -11.27 15.12
N TYR A 466 5.74 -11.86 15.21
CA TYR A 466 5.89 -13.30 15.36
C TYR A 466 5.20 -13.81 16.62
N ASN A 467 5.36 -13.12 17.76
CA ASN A 467 4.69 -13.51 19.00
C ASN A 467 3.18 -13.40 18.92
N ASN A 468 2.65 -12.35 18.29
CA ASN A 468 1.23 -12.14 18.15
C ASN A 468 0.56 -13.21 17.28
N MET A 469 1.19 -13.61 16.18
CA MET A 469 0.66 -14.62 15.26
C MET A 469 0.95 -16.07 15.71
N ASN A 470 2.13 -16.33 16.30
CA ASN A 470 2.54 -17.69 16.64
C ASN A 470 2.19 -18.10 18.08
N ASN A 471 2.25 -17.14 19.01
CA ASN A 471 2.03 -17.35 20.43
C ASN A 471 0.77 -16.62 20.91
N PHE A 472 -0.25 -16.55 20.06
CA PHE A 472 -1.47 -15.76 20.25
C PHE A 472 -2.06 -15.85 21.67
N ASN A 473 -2.27 -17.06 22.19
CA ASN A 473 -2.84 -17.28 23.53
C ASN A 473 -1.98 -16.79 24.70
N LEU A 474 -0.69 -16.52 24.48
CA LEU A 474 0.20 -15.86 25.45
C LEU A 474 0.28 -14.34 25.21
N PHE A 475 0.04 -13.90 23.98
CA PHE A 475 0.08 -12.49 23.57
C PHE A 475 -1.20 -11.76 23.96
N ILE A 476 -2.37 -12.37 23.74
CA ILE A 476 -3.68 -11.78 23.98
C ILE A 476 -4.51 -12.62 24.94
N SER A 477 -5.28 -11.94 25.79
CA SER A 477 -6.44 -12.51 26.47
C SER A 477 -7.67 -11.63 26.30
N VAL A 478 -8.84 -12.27 26.21
CA VAL A 478 -10.14 -11.59 26.11
C VAL A 478 -10.93 -11.87 27.39
N GLY A 479 -11.42 -10.81 28.02
CA GLY A 479 -12.21 -10.86 29.24
C GLY A 479 -13.67 -11.30 29.01
N PRO A 480 -14.44 -11.46 30.10
CA PRO A 480 -15.87 -11.72 29.99
C PRO A 480 -16.61 -10.56 29.33
N GLU A 481 -17.81 -10.83 28.81
CA GLU A 481 -18.73 -9.78 28.37
C GLU A 481 -19.12 -8.86 29.53
N GLU A 482 -19.14 -7.56 29.24
CA GLU A 482 -19.71 -6.51 30.08
C GLU A 482 -20.88 -5.87 29.33
N THR A 483 -22.01 -5.67 30.01
CA THR A 483 -23.17 -4.95 29.47
C THR A 483 -23.08 -3.46 29.80
N HIS A 484 -23.85 -2.64 29.08
CA HIS A 484 -24.10 -1.25 29.48
C HIS A 484 -24.43 -1.18 30.99
N PRO A 485 -23.69 -0.36 31.79
CA PRO A 485 -23.88 -0.25 33.24
C PRO A 485 -25.18 0.44 33.66
#